data_AF-A0A822E8F1-F1
#
_entry.id   AF-A0A822E8F1-F1
#
_cell.length_a   1.000
_cell.length_b   1.000
_cell.length_c   1.000
_cell.angle_alpha   90.00
_cell.angle_beta   90.00
_cell.angle_gamma   90.00
#
_symmetry.space_group_name_H-M   'P 1'
#
loop_
_entity.id
_entity.type
_entity.pdbx_description
1 polymer ?
#
loop_
_entity_poly.entity_id
_entity_poly.type
_entity_poly.pdbx_seq_one_letter_code
_entity_poly.pdbx_strand_id
1 'polypeptide(L)'
;SLRGPGATDLELPTKAKETAKKNNFDLQGYQIKIAQKEQTRPPRLVRIGAIQNAIQKPTTASVEEQRNAIHQRIDQMLAVAHECQVNVVCMQEAWTMPFAFCTREKYPWVEFAESAYNGPTTKFLA
;
A
#
# COMPACT_ATOMS: atom_id res chain seq x y z
N SER A 1 -5.99 27.64 5.84
CA SER A 1 -5.56 26.26 5.49
C SER A 1 -6.72 25.57 4.80
N LEU A 2 -6.52 24.96 3.63
CA LEU A 2 -7.56 24.15 2.95
C LEU A 2 -7.83 22.81 3.68
N ARG A 3 -6.99 22.46 4.66
CA ARG A 3 -7.15 21.26 5.50
C ARG A 3 -7.88 21.61 6.80
N GLY A 4 -8.81 20.74 7.20
CA GLY A 4 -9.48 20.82 8.50
C GLY A 4 -8.52 20.68 9.68
N PRO A 5 -8.99 20.91 10.92
CA PRO A 5 -8.13 21.08 12.11
C PRO A 5 -7.44 19.80 12.65
N GLY A 6 -7.62 18.64 12.02
CA GLY A 6 -7.59 17.35 12.75
C GLY A 6 -6.29 16.53 12.75
N ALA A 7 -5.37 16.73 11.81
CA ALA A 7 -4.19 15.87 11.68
C ALA A 7 -2.90 16.62 12.02
N THR A 8 -2.07 16.00 12.85
CA THR A 8 -0.69 16.45 13.15
C THR A 8 0.31 15.41 12.67
N ASP A 9 1.57 15.80 12.47
CA ASP A 9 2.62 14.85 12.09
C ASP A 9 2.79 13.75 13.15
N LEU A 10 3.03 12.53 12.66
CA LEU A 10 3.38 11.36 13.47
C LEU A 10 4.89 11.12 13.34
N GLU A 11 5.56 10.95 14.47
CA GLU A 11 6.96 10.55 14.47
C GLU A 11 7.09 9.09 14.01
N LEU A 12 7.72 8.90 12.85
CA LEU A 12 8.00 7.58 12.29
C LEU A 12 9.42 7.12 12.64
N PRO A 13 9.64 5.81 12.83
CA PRO A 13 10.95 5.25 13.15
C PRO A 13 12.03 5.65 12.13
N THR A 14 13.24 5.97 12.61
CA THR A 14 14.38 6.34 11.75
C THR A 14 14.69 5.25 10.74
N LYS A 15 14.71 3.98 11.18
CA LYS A 15 14.91 2.82 10.31
C LYS A 15 13.91 2.77 9.15
N ALA A 16 12.63 3.03 9.41
CA ALA A 16 11.58 3.05 8.39
C ALA A 16 11.83 4.14 7.35
N LYS A 17 12.24 5.34 7.79
CA LYS A 17 12.60 6.46 6.89
C LYS A 17 13.81 6.14 6.03
N GLU A 18 14.84 5.50 6.60
CA GLU A 18 16.04 5.08 5.89
C GLU A 18 15.73 3.99 4.85
N THR A 19 14.93 2.99 5.22
CA THR A 19 14.48 1.93 4.33
C THR A 19 13.63 2.50 3.19
N ALA A 20 12.71 3.41 3.46
CA ALA A 20 11.90 4.08 2.43
C ALA A 20 12.78 4.88 1.46
N LYS A 21 13.72 5.67 1.99
CA LYS A 21 14.69 6.43 1.19
C LYS A 21 15.55 5.51 0.31
N LYS A 22 16.07 4.42 0.88
CA LYS A 22 16.87 3.41 0.15
C LYS A 22 16.08 2.77 -0.99
N ASN A 23 14.81 2.46 -0.76
CA ASN A 23 13.92 1.87 -1.76
C ASN A 23 13.22 2.92 -2.64
N ASN A 24 13.58 4.20 -2.53
CA ASN A 24 13.05 5.28 -3.36
C ASN A 24 11.51 5.38 -3.36
N PHE A 25 10.91 5.56 -2.18
CA PHE A 25 9.51 6.00 -2.04
C PHE A 25 9.32 6.94 -0.86
N ASP A 26 8.27 7.75 -0.95
CA ASP A 26 7.89 8.68 0.11
C ASP A 26 7.26 7.94 1.29
N LEU A 27 7.62 8.37 2.51
CA LEU A 27 7.03 7.88 3.75
C LEU A 27 6.54 9.08 4.56
N GLN A 28 5.22 9.15 4.78
CA GLN A 28 4.58 10.20 5.56
C GLN A 28 3.70 9.58 6.65
N GLY A 29 3.64 10.23 7.80
CA GLY A 29 2.89 9.76 8.95
C GLY A 29 2.12 10.92 9.56
N TYR A 30 0.83 10.70 9.80
CA TYR A 30 -0.06 11.66 10.45
C TYR A 30 -0.86 10.95 11.54
N GLN A 31 -1.23 11.71 12.56
CA GLN A 31 -2.08 11.24 13.65
C GLN A 31 -3.23 12.21 13.87
N ILE A 32 -4.41 11.63 14.11
CA ILE A 32 -5.57 12.35 14.64
C ILE A 32 -5.57 12.08 16.14
N LYS A 33 -5.38 13.14 16.94
CA LYS A 33 -5.32 13.00 18.39
C LYS A 33 -6.68 12.61 18.95
N ILE A 34 -6.67 11.87 20.05
CA ILE A 34 -7.89 11.55 20.81
C ILE A 34 -8.53 12.87 21.24
N ALA A 35 -9.76 13.12 20.80
CA ALA A 35 -10.48 14.35 21.12
C ALA A 35 -10.84 14.43 22.62
N GLN A 36 -11.29 13.32 23.20
CA GLN A 36 -11.66 13.23 24.61
C GLN A 36 -11.36 11.83 25.14
N LYS A 37 -10.75 11.75 26.33
CA LYS A 37 -10.57 10.47 27.03
C LYS A 37 -11.91 10.03 27.61
N GLU A 38 -12.37 8.86 27.23
CA GLU A 38 -13.53 8.22 27.86
C GLU A 38 -13.14 7.71 29.25
N GLN A 39 -14.08 7.74 30.20
CA GLN A 39 -13.86 7.21 31.55
C GLN A 39 -14.06 5.69 31.62
N THR A 40 -14.93 5.15 30.75
CA THR A 40 -15.35 3.75 30.77
C THR A 40 -14.68 2.89 29.71
N ARG A 41 -13.96 3.50 28.76
CA ARG A 41 -13.30 2.79 27.66
C ARG A 41 -11.87 3.27 27.44
N PRO A 42 -10.91 2.34 27.23
CA PRO A 42 -9.58 2.72 26.82
C PRO A 42 -9.57 3.21 25.35
N PRO A 43 -8.60 4.04 24.95
CA PRO A 43 -8.44 4.45 23.56
C PRO A 43 -8.18 3.25 22.63
N ARG A 44 -8.89 3.21 21.50
CA ARG A 44 -8.67 2.23 20.44
C ARG A 44 -7.80 2.82 19.34
N LEU A 45 -6.49 2.87 19.59
CA LEU A 45 -5.52 3.36 18.61
C LEU A 45 -5.34 2.35 17.49
N VAL A 46 -5.40 2.81 16.24
CA VAL A 46 -5.11 2.01 15.06
C VAL A 46 -4.21 2.80 14.12
N ARG A 47 -3.21 2.12 13.54
CA ARG A 47 -2.35 2.65 12.49
C ARG A 47 -2.79 2.06 11.16
N ILE A 48 -3.10 2.94 10.22
CA ILE A 48 -3.52 2.56 8.86
C ILE A 48 -2.39 2.96 7.91
N GLY A 49 -2.02 2.04 7.01
CA GLY A 49 -1.08 2.27 5.93
C GLY A 49 -1.83 2.30 4.60
N ALA A 50 -1.63 3.36 3.83
CA ALA A 50 -2.10 3.43 2.44
C ALA A 50 -0.87 3.38 1.53
N ILE A 51 -0.84 2.42 0.61
CA ILE A 51 0.25 2.23 -0.33
C ILE A 51 -0.20 2.64 -1.72
N GLN A 52 0.60 3.50 -2.34
CA GLN A 52 0.47 3.90 -3.75
C GLN A 52 1.79 3.63 -4.48
N ASN A 53 1.72 3.11 -5.70
CA ASN A 53 2.89 2.88 -6.55
C ASN A 53 2.54 3.02 -8.05
N ALA A 54 3.58 3.00 -8.88
CA ALA A 54 3.46 2.88 -10.32
C ALA A 54 3.79 1.45 -10.77
N ILE A 55 3.52 1.13 -12.04
CA ILE A 55 3.97 -0.12 -12.65
C ILE A 55 5.51 -0.21 -12.66
N GLN A 56 6.03 -1.44 -12.51
CA GLN A 56 7.47 -1.69 -12.32
C GLN A 56 8.16 -2.27 -13.57
N LYS A 57 7.37 -2.68 -14.56
CA LYS A 57 7.84 -3.20 -15.86
C LYS A 57 7.00 -2.60 -16.99
N PRO A 58 7.53 -2.57 -18.23
CA PRO A 58 6.75 -2.15 -19.39
C PRO A 58 5.50 -3.00 -19.57
N THR A 59 4.45 -2.39 -20.12
CA THR A 59 3.18 -3.07 -20.40
C THR A 59 3.28 -4.14 -21.50
N THR A 60 4.42 -4.18 -22.21
CA THR A 60 4.77 -5.19 -23.22
C THR A 60 5.49 -6.42 -22.66
N ALA A 61 5.89 -6.40 -21.39
CA ALA A 61 6.45 -7.58 -20.72
C ALA A 61 5.35 -8.62 -20.45
N SER A 62 5.74 -9.85 -20.10
CA SER A 62 4.73 -10.87 -19.77
C SER A 62 3.90 -10.47 -18.55
N VAL A 63 2.65 -10.93 -18.48
CA VAL A 63 1.71 -10.64 -17.37
C VAL A 63 2.32 -11.07 -16.02
N GLU A 64 2.98 -12.22 -16.00
CA GLU A 64 3.68 -12.74 -14.83
C GLU A 64 4.83 -11.82 -14.38
N GLU A 65 5.69 -11.38 -15.29
CA GLU A 65 6.79 -10.47 -14.94
C GLU A 65 6.28 -9.12 -14.42
N GLN A 66 5.23 -8.58 -15.03
CA GLN A 66 4.61 -7.33 -14.59
C GLN A 66 4.05 -7.47 -13.16
N ARG A 67 3.25 -8.51 -12.90
CA ARG A 67 2.69 -8.79 -11.59
C ARG A 67 3.78 -9.03 -10.54
N ASN A 68 4.75 -9.90 -10.82
CA ASN A 68 5.80 -10.26 -9.86
C ASN A 68 6.68 -9.04 -9.51
N ALA A 69 6.94 -8.15 -10.48
CA ALA A 69 7.68 -6.91 -10.20
C ALA A 69 6.89 -5.94 -9.30
N ILE A 70 5.56 -5.88 -9.47
CA ILE A 70 4.68 -5.12 -8.57
C ILE A 70 4.64 -5.77 -7.18
N HIS A 71 4.52 -7.10 -7.07
CA HIS A 71 4.57 -7.81 -5.79
C HIS A 71 5.86 -7.49 -5.03
N GLN A 72 7.02 -7.55 -5.69
CA GLN A 72 8.31 -7.18 -5.10
C GLN A 72 8.33 -5.73 -4.60
N ARG A 73 7.71 -4.80 -5.35
CA ARG A 73 7.60 -3.40 -4.93
C ARG A 73 6.73 -3.25 -3.69
N ILE A 74 5.59 -3.94 -3.65
CA ILE A 74 4.68 -3.91 -2.51
C ILE A 74 5.31 -4.58 -1.28
N ASP A 75 6.07 -5.66 -1.44
CA ASP A 75 6.80 -6.31 -0.35
C ASP A 75 7.75 -5.32 0.37
N GLN A 76 8.51 -4.53 -0.39
CA GLN A 76 9.37 -3.48 0.17
C GLN A 76 8.59 -2.42 0.96
N MET A 77 7.40 -2.04 0.48
CA MET A 77 6.53 -1.06 1.13
C MET A 77 5.84 -1.65 2.36
N LEU A 78 5.44 -2.93 2.32
CA LEU A 78 4.89 -3.67 3.45
C LEU A 78 5.91 -3.84 4.57
N ALA A 79 7.18 -4.09 4.24
CA ALA A 79 8.26 -4.12 5.22
C ALA A 79 8.37 -2.79 5.99
N VAL A 80 8.28 -1.65 5.29
CA VAL A 80 8.27 -0.32 5.94
C VAL A 80 6.99 -0.07 6.74
N ALA A 81 5.83 -0.51 6.24
CA ALA A 81 4.58 -0.43 6.98
C ALA A 81 4.62 -1.24 8.29
N HIS A 82 5.26 -2.41 8.25
CA HIS A 82 5.52 -3.24 9.44
C HIS A 82 6.45 -2.53 10.43
N GLU A 83 7.56 -1.93 9.97
CA GLU A 83 8.45 -1.13 10.83
C GLU A 83 7.71 0.06 11.48
N CYS A 84 6.74 0.63 10.77
CA CYS A 84 5.84 1.68 11.27
C CYS A 84 4.70 1.17 12.16
N GLN A 85 4.64 -0.13 12.48
CA GLN A 85 3.60 -0.78 13.30
C GLN A 85 2.18 -0.59 12.76
N VAL A 86 2.02 -0.56 11.44
CA VAL A 86 0.71 -0.49 10.81
C VAL A 86 -0.12 -1.74 11.14
N ASN A 87 -1.38 -1.56 11.51
CA ASN A 87 -2.31 -2.65 11.81
C ASN A 87 -3.11 -3.08 10.58
N VAL A 88 -3.47 -2.13 9.72
CA VAL A 88 -4.26 -2.36 8.50
C VAL A 88 -3.59 -1.66 7.35
N VAL A 89 -3.23 -2.40 6.31
CA VAL A 89 -2.67 -1.86 5.07
C VAL A 89 -3.71 -1.96 3.96
N CYS A 90 -3.78 -0.95 3.10
CA CYS A 90 -4.57 -0.96 1.88
C CYS A 90 -3.71 -0.55 0.68
N MET A 91 -3.93 -1.19 -0.46
CA MET A 91 -3.30 -0.88 -1.75
C MET A 91 -4.30 -0.18 -2.66
N GLN A 92 -3.81 0.52 -3.69
CA GLN A 92 -4.65 1.14 -4.72
C GLN A 92 -5.49 0.12 -5.50
N GLU A 93 -6.52 0.60 -6.19
CA GLU A 93 -7.35 -0.22 -7.06
C GLU A 93 -6.52 -0.93 -8.14
N ALA A 94 -6.87 -2.19 -8.44
CA ALA A 94 -6.20 -3.01 -9.46
C ALA A 94 -4.66 -2.99 -9.36
N TRP A 95 -4.12 -2.92 -8.14
CA TRP A 95 -2.69 -2.66 -7.90
C TRP A 95 -1.73 -3.64 -8.57
N THR A 96 -2.18 -4.86 -8.90
CA THR A 96 -1.37 -5.92 -9.52
C THR A 96 -1.17 -5.78 -11.03
N MET A 97 -1.79 -4.79 -11.67
CA MET A 97 -1.78 -4.64 -13.12
C MET A 97 -1.68 -3.17 -13.56
N PRO A 98 -1.22 -2.90 -14.80
CA PRO A 98 -1.44 -1.59 -15.40
C PRO A 98 -2.94 -1.29 -15.52
N PHE A 99 -3.32 -0.02 -15.43
CA PHE A 99 -4.70 0.41 -15.61
C PHE A 99 -5.09 0.38 -17.11
N ALA A 100 -5.26 -0.82 -17.64
CA ALA A 100 -5.39 -1.09 -19.08
C ALA A 100 -6.83 -0.99 -19.61
N PHE A 101 -7.82 -0.68 -18.77
CA PHE A 101 -9.23 -0.60 -19.16
C PHE A 101 -9.51 0.44 -20.26
N CYS A 102 -8.66 1.45 -20.39
CA CYS A 102 -8.76 2.46 -21.45
C CYS A 102 -8.55 1.88 -22.86
N THR A 103 -7.87 0.74 -22.99
CA THR A 103 -7.57 0.12 -24.29
C THR A 103 -8.79 -0.53 -24.93
N ARG A 104 -9.76 -0.97 -24.12
CA ARG A 104 -10.89 -1.85 -24.52
C ARG A 104 -10.43 -3.19 -25.13
N GLU A 105 -9.14 -3.51 -25.04
CA GLU A 105 -8.60 -4.79 -25.48
C GLU A 105 -8.87 -5.85 -24.43
N LYS A 106 -9.10 -7.08 -24.88
CA LYS A 106 -9.32 -8.21 -23.97
C LYS A 106 -7.99 -8.86 -23.57
N TYR A 107 -7.17 -9.20 -24.57
CA TYR A 107 -5.88 -9.86 -24.35
C TYR A 107 -4.74 -8.84 -24.49
N PRO A 108 -3.68 -8.95 -23.65
CA PRO A 108 -3.48 -9.97 -22.61
C PRO A 108 -4.15 -9.62 -21.26
N TRP A 109 -4.88 -8.51 -21.15
CA TRP A 109 -5.31 -7.94 -19.86
C TRP A 109 -6.18 -8.86 -19.00
N VAL A 110 -7.02 -9.70 -19.59
CA VAL A 110 -7.83 -10.67 -18.83
C VAL A 110 -7.00 -11.72 -18.09
N GLU A 111 -5.74 -11.93 -18.47
CA GLU A 111 -4.84 -12.87 -17.82
C GLU A 111 -4.35 -12.36 -16.44
N PHE A 112 -4.53 -11.07 -16.13
CA PHE A 112 -4.32 -10.54 -14.77
C PHE A 112 -5.43 -10.92 -13.79
N ALA A 113 -6.56 -11.47 -14.27
CA ALA A 113 -7.64 -11.91 -13.39
C ALA A 113 -7.22 -13.17 -12.61
N GLU A 114 -7.33 -13.11 -11.29
CA GLU A 114 -6.92 -14.18 -10.38
C GLU A 114 -8.09 -14.60 -9.48
N SER A 115 -8.00 -15.80 -8.89
CA SER A 115 -8.94 -16.20 -7.84
C SER A 115 -8.77 -15.32 -6.61
N ALA A 116 -9.88 -14.78 -6.10
CA ALA A 116 -9.88 -13.97 -4.87
C ALA A 116 -9.34 -14.72 -3.64
N TYR A 117 -9.53 -16.04 -3.57
CA TYR A 117 -9.15 -16.85 -2.41
C TYR A 117 -7.84 -17.62 -2.61
N ASN A 118 -7.58 -18.08 -3.84
CA ASN A 118 -6.47 -19.01 -4.12
C ASN A 118 -5.46 -18.46 -5.14
N GLY A 119 -5.65 -17.23 -5.60
CA GLY A 119 -4.77 -16.57 -6.56
C GLY A 119 -3.36 -16.36 -6.00
N PRO A 120 -2.35 -16.25 -6.87
CA PRO A 120 -0.98 -16.04 -6.44
C PRO A 120 -0.83 -14.73 -5.64
N THR A 121 -1.59 -13.67 -5.97
CA THR A 121 -1.58 -12.43 -5.18
C THR A 121 -2.12 -12.64 -3.76
N THR A 122 -3.23 -13.37 -3.59
CA THR A 122 -3.78 -13.65 -2.25
C THR A 122 -2.80 -14.50 -1.43
N LYS A 123 -2.15 -15.48 -2.05
CA LYS A 123 -1.12 -16.30 -1.39
C LYS A 123 0.14 -15.51 -1.03
N PHE A 124 0.51 -14.54 -1.85
CA PHE A 124 1.63 -13.63 -1.57
C PHE A 124 1.35 -12.74 -0.34
N LEU A 125 0.10 -12.34 -0.12
CA LEU A 125 -0.31 -11.50 1.01
C LEU A 125 -0.64 -12.27 2.31
N ALA A 126 -0.73 -13.59 2.24
CA ALA A 126 -1.11 -14.46 3.36
C ALA A 126 0.10 -14.79 4.25
#